data_AF-A0A091AFQ6-F1
#
_entry.id   AF-A0A091AFQ6-F1
#
_cell.length_a   1.000
_cell.length_b   1.000
_cell.length_c   1.000
_cell.angle_alpha   90.00
_cell.angle_beta   90.00
_cell.angle_gamma   90.00
#
_symmetry.space_group_name_H-M   'P 1'
#
loop_
_entity.id
_entity.type
_entity.pdbx_description
1 polymer ?
#
loop_
_entity_poly.entity_id
_entity_poly.type
_entity_poly.pdbx_seq_one_letter_code
_entity_poly.pdbx_strand_id
1 'polypeptide(L)'
;MAYTEPVLYSLFLGFCLSFLWGIAAWLKWQHMKSGTILPTGSFTEHHGGTVGYIINAFCIGISLSFISYLGWWLILSVAIFLFIGGWIATLIERKFYCNQFQLDTIVYAAKEYSRLSNTEGAAEILAVVAPKWWIKLMPSDWQQELREKLKEILLHENHENGK
;
A
#
# COMPACT_ATOMS: atom_id res chain seq x y z
N MET A 1 34.30 -20.02 12.11
CA MET A 1 34.18 -19.64 10.69
C MET A 1 33.12 -20.43 9.91
N ALA A 2 32.58 -21.57 10.39
CA ALA A 2 31.54 -22.32 9.65
C ALA A 2 30.11 -21.72 9.70
N TYR A 3 29.81 -20.86 10.68
CA TYR A 3 28.47 -20.26 10.83
C TYR A 3 28.25 -18.96 10.03
N THR A 4 29.30 -18.36 9.48
CA THR A 4 29.21 -17.07 8.76
C THR A 4 28.69 -17.22 7.33
N GLU A 5 28.96 -18.35 6.69
CA GLU A 5 28.52 -18.61 5.31
C GLU A 5 26.99 -18.73 5.16
N PRO A 6 26.27 -19.60 5.92
CA PRO A 6 24.83 -19.73 5.76
C PRO A 6 24.06 -18.44 6.09
N VAL A 7 24.60 -17.62 7.02
CA VAL A 7 24.05 -16.30 7.33
C VAL A 7 24.18 -15.36 6.14
N LEU A 8 25.35 -15.29 5.52
CA LEU A 8 25.59 -14.41 4.37
C LEU A 8 24.74 -14.80 3.16
N TYR A 9 24.63 -16.10 2.88
CA TYR A 9 23.75 -16.61 1.82
C TYR A 9 22.28 -16.30 2.10
N SER A 10 21.84 -16.44 3.35
CA SER A 10 20.48 -16.09 3.73
C SER A 10 20.19 -14.60 3.58
N LEU A 11 21.14 -13.73 3.96
CA LEU A 11 21.04 -12.29 3.77
C LEU A 11 20.90 -11.97 2.29
N PHE A 12 21.82 -12.48 1.46
CA PHE A 12 21.81 -12.26 0.02
C PHE A 12 20.50 -12.73 -0.63
N LEU A 13 20.07 -13.96 -0.32
CA LEU A 13 18.80 -14.50 -0.80
C LEU A 13 17.62 -13.61 -0.38
N GLY A 14 17.60 -13.16 0.87
CA GLY A 14 16.57 -12.24 1.38
C GLY A 14 16.52 -10.93 0.60
N PHE A 15 17.66 -10.27 0.38
CA PHE A 15 17.72 -9.03 -0.39
C PHE A 15 17.29 -9.21 -1.85
N CYS A 16 17.75 -10.27 -2.52
CA CYS A 16 17.36 -10.55 -3.90
C CYS A 16 15.84 -10.78 -4.03
N LEU A 17 15.25 -11.57 -3.12
CA LEU A 17 13.82 -11.85 -3.13
C LEU A 17 12.98 -10.64 -2.69
N SER A 18 13.54 -9.71 -1.91
CA SER A 18 12.83 -8.50 -1.44
C SER A 18 12.27 -7.68 -2.59
N PHE A 19 13.03 -7.55 -3.68
CA PHE A 19 12.60 -6.75 -4.83
C PHE A 19 11.37 -7.38 -5.52
N LEU A 20 11.43 -8.68 -5.79
CA LEU A 20 10.32 -9.43 -6.39
C LEU A 20 9.09 -9.43 -5.47
N TRP A 21 9.30 -9.66 -4.17
CA TRP A 21 8.23 -9.63 -3.18
C TRP A 21 7.58 -8.25 -3.08
N GLY A 22 8.37 -7.18 -3.12
CA GLY A 22 7.87 -5.81 -3.08
C GLY A 22 7.04 -5.46 -4.31
N ILE A 23 7.48 -5.83 -5.51
CA ILE A 23 6.69 -5.65 -6.74
C ILE A 23 5.39 -6.44 -6.66
N ALA A 24 5.45 -7.70 -6.20
CA ALA A 24 4.26 -8.54 -6.07
C ALA A 24 3.26 -7.98 -5.04
N ALA A 25 3.74 -7.48 -3.90
CA ALA A 25 2.90 -6.80 -2.91
C ALA A 25 2.26 -5.53 -3.49
N TRP A 26 3.03 -4.73 -4.21
CA TRP A 26 2.54 -3.53 -4.87
C TRP A 26 1.49 -3.82 -5.95
N LEU A 27 1.68 -4.87 -6.77
CA LEU A 27 0.71 -5.30 -7.77
C LEU A 27 -0.63 -5.73 -7.14
N LYS A 28 -0.58 -6.44 -6.01
CA LYS A 28 -1.79 -6.78 -5.24
C LYS A 28 -2.48 -5.53 -4.70
N TRP A 29 -1.73 -4.52 -4.25
CA TRP A 29 -2.31 -3.24 -3.85
C TRP A 29 -2.98 -2.50 -5.01
N GLN A 30 -2.42 -2.56 -6.23
CA GLN A 30 -3.09 -2.00 -7.41
C GLN A 30 -4.44 -2.68 -7.67
N HIS A 31 -4.50 -4.00 -7.54
CA HIS A 31 -5.74 -4.74 -7.67
C HIS A 31 -6.75 -4.40 -6.55
N MET A 32 -6.28 -4.26 -5.30
CA MET A 32 -7.13 -3.87 -4.16
C MET A 32 -7.70 -2.45 -4.26
N LYS A 33 -7.11 -1.58 -5.10
CA LYS A 33 -7.64 -0.26 -5.40
C LYS A 33 -8.73 -0.28 -6.48
N SER A 34 -9.01 -1.42 -7.11
CA SER A 34 -10.09 -1.54 -8.10
C SER A 34 -11.43 -1.12 -7.48
N GLY A 35 -12.19 -0.31 -8.21
CA GLY A 35 -13.47 0.24 -7.74
C GLY A 35 -13.35 1.42 -6.77
N THR A 36 -12.14 1.92 -6.49
CA THR A 36 -11.92 3.18 -5.75
C THR A 36 -11.63 4.33 -6.71
N ILE A 37 -11.68 5.58 -6.24
CA ILE A 37 -11.29 6.74 -7.06
C ILE A 37 -9.77 6.88 -7.22
N LEU A 38 -8.99 6.00 -6.58
CA LEU A 38 -7.54 6.08 -6.59
C LEU A 38 -6.99 5.61 -7.94
N PRO A 39 -5.93 6.27 -8.45
CA PRO A 39 -5.32 5.90 -9.71
C PRO A 39 -4.72 4.50 -9.63
N THR A 40 -5.08 3.69 -10.61
CA THR A 40 -4.56 2.36 -10.88
C THR A 40 -4.08 2.31 -12.33
N GLY A 41 -3.06 1.49 -12.61
CA GLY A 41 -2.76 1.13 -13.98
C GLY A 41 -3.83 0.17 -14.49
N SER A 42 -4.37 0.38 -15.69
CA SER A 42 -5.43 -0.49 -16.26
C SER A 42 -5.04 -1.97 -16.28
N PHE A 43 -3.78 -2.26 -16.62
CA PHE A 43 -3.22 -3.61 -16.60
C PHE A 43 -3.09 -4.17 -15.18
N THR A 44 -2.55 -3.37 -14.24
CA THR A 44 -2.29 -3.81 -12.87
C THR A 44 -3.57 -3.97 -12.06
N GLU A 45 -4.63 -3.25 -12.41
CA GLU A 45 -5.95 -3.43 -11.80
C GLU A 45 -6.54 -4.80 -12.12
N HIS A 46 -6.49 -5.23 -13.39
CA HIS A 46 -7.12 -6.48 -13.84
C HIS A 46 -6.27 -7.72 -13.57
N HIS A 47 -4.94 -7.59 -13.68
CA HIS A 47 -4.03 -8.74 -13.59
C HIS A 47 -3.09 -8.69 -12.38
N GLY A 48 -3.01 -7.58 -11.65
CA GLY A 48 -2.05 -7.39 -10.56
C GLY A 48 -2.24 -8.37 -9.41
N GLY A 49 -3.48 -8.76 -9.11
CA GLY A 49 -3.77 -9.80 -8.11
C GLY A 49 -3.15 -11.14 -8.49
N THR A 50 -3.50 -11.65 -9.67
CA THR A 50 -3.01 -12.94 -10.19
C THR A 50 -1.49 -12.96 -10.33
N VAL A 51 -0.91 -11.95 -10.98
CA VAL A 51 0.54 -11.85 -11.17
C VAL A 51 1.26 -11.73 -9.82
N GLY A 52 0.73 -10.95 -8.88
CA GLY A 52 1.29 -10.82 -7.55
C GLY A 52 1.28 -12.14 -6.74
N TYR A 53 0.22 -12.94 -6.84
CA TYR A 53 0.20 -14.27 -6.22
C TYR A 53 1.22 -15.23 -6.83
N ILE A 54 1.36 -15.23 -8.17
CA ILE A 54 2.34 -16.07 -8.88
C ILE A 54 3.76 -15.70 -8.46
N ILE A 55 4.11 -14.41 -8.42
CA ILE A 55 5.44 -13.96 -8.00
C ILE A 55 5.71 -14.31 -6.54
N ASN A 56 4.73 -14.12 -5.64
CA ASN A 56 4.88 -14.51 -4.24
C ASN A 56 5.11 -16.02 -4.08
N ALA A 57 4.34 -16.85 -4.80
CA ALA A 57 4.52 -18.30 -4.79
C ALA A 57 5.90 -18.68 -5.33
N PHE A 58 6.40 -17.99 -6.36
CA PHE A 58 7.73 -18.17 -6.90
C PHE A 58 8.82 -17.80 -5.87
N CYS A 59 8.70 -16.69 -5.16
CA CYS A 59 9.63 -16.30 -4.08
C CYS A 59 9.67 -17.34 -2.95
N ILE A 60 8.50 -17.84 -2.53
CA ILE A 60 8.41 -18.92 -1.53
C ILE A 60 9.03 -20.20 -2.07
N GLY A 61 8.75 -20.59 -3.33
CA GLY A 61 9.32 -21.76 -3.97
C GLY A 61 10.85 -21.73 -4.04
N ILE A 62 11.42 -20.59 -4.44
CA ILE A 62 12.88 -20.38 -4.40
C ILE A 62 13.38 -20.53 -2.97
N SER A 63 12.76 -19.86 -2.00
CA SER A 63 13.19 -19.95 -0.59
C SER A 63 13.21 -21.41 -0.11
N LEU A 64 12.15 -22.16 -0.40
CA LEU A 64 12.04 -23.56 0.00
C LEU A 64 13.08 -24.46 -0.69
N SER A 65 13.51 -24.17 -1.91
CA SER A 65 14.59 -24.95 -2.55
C SER A 65 15.93 -24.88 -1.82
N PHE A 66 16.13 -23.86 -0.97
CA PHE A 66 17.34 -23.71 -0.14
C PHE A 66 17.21 -24.29 1.28
N ILE A 67 16.09 -24.95 1.60
CA ILE A 67 15.82 -25.43 2.97
C ILE A 67 16.89 -26.41 3.48
N SER A 68 17.37 -27.32 2.63
CA SER A 68 18.39 -28.31 2.99
C SER A 68 19.77 -27.70 3.19
N TYR A 69 20.03 -26.52 2.61
CA TYR A 69 21.32 -25.82 2.67
C TYR A 69 21.37 -24.77 3.78
N LEU A 70 20.29 -24.03 3.99
CA LEU A 70 20.23 -22.92 4.95
C LEU A 70 19.58 -23.32 6.28
N GLY A 71 18.78 -24.39 6.32
CA GLY A 71 18.09 -24.84 7.52
C GLY A 71 17.33 -23.71 8.21
N TRP A 72 17.59 -23.51 9.51
CA TRP A 72 16.97 -22.45 10.31
C TRP A 72 17.30 -21.03 9.85
N TRP A 73 18.43 -20.81 9.17
CA TRP A 73 18.77 -19.49 8.64
C TRP A 73 17.82 -19.03 7.56
N LEU A 74 17.07 -19.92 6.91
CA LEU A 74 16.03 -19.54 5.95
C LEU A 74 15.01 -18.55 6.53
N ILE A 75 14.71 -18.65 7.83
CA ILE A 75 13.80 -17.73 8.51
C ILE A 75 14.30 -16.29 8.42
N LEU A 76 15.62 -16.07 8.50
CA LEU A 76 16.22 -14.76 8.33
C LEU A 76 15.96 -14.22 6.91
N SER A 77 16.16 -15.04 5.88
CA SER A 77 15.87 -14.67 4.48
C SER A 77 14.40 -14.27 4.31
N VAL A 78 13.48 -15.07 4.87
CA VAL A 78 12.04 -14.81 4.84
C VAL A 78 11.69 -13.51 5.54
N ALA A 79 12.21 -13.28 6.74
CA ALA A 79 11.98 -12.04 7.47
C ALA A 79 12.45 -10.81 6.67
N ILE A 80 13.63 -10.90 6.04
CA ILE A 80 14.21 -9.83 5.22
C ILE A 80 13.31 -9.51 4.04
N PHE A 81 12.95 -10.50 3.20
CA PHE A 81 12.18 -10.18 1.99
C PHE A 81 10.75 -9.75 2.29
N LEU A 82 10.15 -10.24 3.38
CA LEU A 82 8.84 -9.78 3.83
C LEU A 82 8.89 -8.31 4.25
N PHE A 83 9.87 -7.94 5.08
CA PHE A 83 10.00 -6.59 5.60
C PHE A 83 10.45 -5.59 4.52
N ILE A 84 11.58 -5.87 3.87
CA ILE A 84 12.14 -4.98 2.84
C ILE A 84 11.23 -4.95 1.61
N GLY A 85 10.64 -6.07 1.22
CA GLY A 85 9.67 -6.09 0.12
C GLY A 85 8.44 -5.22 0.43
N GLY A 86 7.88 -5.31 1.65
CA GLY A 86 6.79 -4.42 2.07
C GLY A 86 7.18 -2.94 2.05
N TRP A 87 8.42 -2.63 2.45
CA TRP A 87 8.96 -1.28 2.39
C TRP A 87 9.14 -0.79 0.94
N ILE A 88 9.67 -1.62 0.04
CA ILE A 88 9.79 -1.32 -1.40
C ILE A 88 8.41 -1.04 -1.99
N ALA A 89 7.42 -1.89 -1.71
CA ALA A 89 6.04 -1.68 -2.18
C ALA A 89 5.49 -0.31 -1.74
N THR A 90 5.75 0.05 -0.48
CA THR A 90 5.36 1.36 0.09
C THR A 90 6.04 2.52 -0.63
N LEU A 91 7.35 2.41 -0.91
CA LEU A 91 8.09 3.44 -1.63
C LEU A 91 7.58 3.62 -3.06
N ILE A 92 7.29 2.53 -3.77
CA ILE A 92 6.71 2.57 -5.11
C ILE A 92 5.34 3.27 -5.06
N GLU A 93 4.47 2.86 -4.14
CA GLU A 93 3.13 3.45 -4.01
C GLU A 93 3.20 4.95 -3.69
N ARG A 94 4.06 5.34 -2.76
CA ARG A 94 4.28 6.75 -2.42
C ARG A 94 4.76 7.56 -3.63
N LYS A 95 5.75 7.03 -4.35
CA LYS A 95 6.39 7.73 -5.47
C LYS A 95 5.44 7.95 -6.65
N PHE A 96 4.58 6.98 -6.95
CA PHE A 96 3.72 7.05 -8.13
C PHE A 96 2.33 7.62 -7.84
N TYR A 97 1.79 7.37 -6.64
CA TYR A 97 0.37 7.60 -6.37
C TYR A 97 0.08 8.47 -5.14
N CYS A 98 1.06 8.77 -4.28
CA CYS A 98 0.89 9.79 -3.24
C CYS A 98 1.39 11.15 -3.75
N ASN A 99 0.67 11.72 -4.74
CA ASN A 99 0.93 13.04 -5.33
C ASN A 99 -0.15 14.08 -4.97
N GLN A 100 0.17 15.38 -4.97
CA GLN A 100 -0.75 16.44 -4.46
C GLN A 100 -2.07 16.43 -5.22
N PHE A 101 -1.99 16.16 -6.52
CA PHE A 101 -3.14 15.93 -7.38
C PHE A 101 -4.12 14.88 -6.84
N GLN A 102 -3.62 13.81 -6.22
CA GLN A 102 -4.46 12.76 -5.64
C GLN A 102 -5.10 13.20 -4.33
N LEU A 103 -4.37 13.97 -3.52
CA LEU A 103 -4.93 14.59 -2.33
C LEU A 103 -6.10 15.49 -2.71
N ASP A 104 -5.92 16.36 -3.71
CA ASP A 104 -6.96 17.28 -4.17
C ASP A 104 -8.16 16.52 -4.80
N THR A 105 -7.91 15.42 -5.52
CA THR A 105 -8.97 14.56 -6.06
C THR A 105 -9.82 13.93 -4.96
N ILE A 106 -9.18 13.43 -3.89
CA ILE A 106 -9.88 12.85 -2.73
C ILE A 106 -10.70 13.93 -2.02
N VAL A 107 -10.14 15.12 -1.82
CA VAL A 107 -10.82 16.24 -1.16
C VAL A 107 -12.01 16.72 -2.01
N TYR A 108 -11.85 16.82 -3.32
CA TYR A 108 -12.94 17.17 -4.24
C TYR A 108 -14.06 16.14 -4.21
N ALA A 109 -13.72 14.85 -4.31
CA ALA A 109 -14.71 13.78 -4.19
C ALA A 109 -15.42 13.82 -2.84
N ALA A 110 -14.69 13.98 -1.73
CA ALA A 110 -15.28 14.11 -0.40
C ALA A 110 -16.26 15.29 -0.30
N LYS A 111 -15.93 16.44 -0.91
CA LYS A 111 -16.80 17.63 -0.95
C LYS A 111 -18.07 17.41 -1.78
N GLU A 112 -17.95 16.75 -2.94
CA GLU A 112 -19.12 16.46 -3.78
C GLU A 112 -20.05 15.43 -3.11
N TYR A 113 -19.48 14.44 -2.41
CA TYR A 113 -20.24 13.46 -1.65
C TYR A 113 -20.87 14.03 -0.38
N SER A 114 -20.22 14.96 0.35
CA SER A 114 -20.81 15.61 1.52
C SER A 114 -22.02 16.45 1.12
N ARG A 115 -21.96 17.15 -0.02
CA ARG A 115 -23.11 17.89 -0.57
C ARG A 115 -24.34 17.00 -0.81
N LEU A 116 -24.13 15.69 -1.00
CA LEU A 116 -25.18 14.71 -1.28
C LEU A 116 -25.63 13.92 -0.03
N SER A 117 -24.90 14.00 1.09
CA SER A 117 -25.13 13.15 2.27
C SER A 117 -24.83 13.91 3.57
N ASN A 118 -25.78 13.89 4.53
CA ASN A 118 -25.65 14.57 5.83
C ASN A 118 -24.29 14.31 6.53
N THR A 119 -23.82 15.36 7.21
CA THR A 119 -22.48 15.59 7.79
C THR A 119 -21.90 14.52 8.71
N GLU A 120 -22.69 13.58 9.24
CA GLU A 120 -22.17 12.42 10.01
C GLU A 120 -21.41 11.41 9.12
N GLY A 121 -21.63 11.45 7.80
CA GLY A 121 -21.07 10.51 6.84
C GLY A 121 -19.61 10.76 6.42
N ALA A 122 -18.98 11.91 6.67
CA ALA A 122 -17.69 12.25 6.03
C ALA A 122 -16.52 11.31 6.35
N ALA A 123 -16.47 10.75 7.56
CA ALA A 123 -15.47 9.75 7.94
C ALA A 123 -15.72 8.37 7.30
N GLU A 124 -16.99 8.07 7.00
CA GLU A 124 -17.43 6.88 6.28
C GLU A 124 -17.25 7.07 4.77
N ILE A 125 -17.50 8.29 4.25
CA ILE A 125 -17.25 8.75 2.89
C ILE A 125 -15.77 8.60 2.54
N LEU A 126 -14.84 8.94 3.45
CA LEU A 126 -13.42 8.65 3.24
C LEU A 126 -13.13 7.17 3.05
N ALA A 127 -13.79 6.29 3.79
CA ALA A 127 -13.56 4.86 3.64
C ALA A 127 -14.07 4.31 2.30
N VAL A 128 -15.09 4.96 1.71
CA VAL A 128 -15.60 4.68 0.36
C VAL A 128 -14.69 5.25 -0.72
N VAL A 129 -14.17 6.46 -0.51
CA VAL A 129 -13.36 7.21 -1.49
C VAL A 129 -11.91 6.70 -1.54
N ALA A 130 -11.28 6.50 -0.37
CA ALA A 130 -9.91 6.02 -0.25
C ALA A 130 -9.78 5.01 0.91
N PRO A 131 -9.31 3.77 0.65
CA PRO A 131 -9.18 2.77 1.70
C PRO A 131 -8.29 3.24 2.85
N LYS A 132 -8.70 2.97 4.09
CA LYS A 132 -7.93 3.33 5.30
C LYS A 132 -6.50 2.82 5.30
N TRP A 133 -6.26 1.65 4.68
CA TRP A 133 -4.90 1.10 4.56
C TRP A 133 -4.02 1.97 3.67
N TRP A 134 -4.58 2.55 2.60
CA TRP A 134 -3.85 3.38 1.65
C TRP A 134 -3.54 4.76 2.24
N ILE A 135 -4.48 5.35 2.97
CA ILE A 135 -4.25 6.60 3.70
C ILE A 135 -3.08 6.44 4.68
N LYS A 136 -2.96 5.30 5.36
CA LYS A 136 -1.82 5.01 6.26
C LYS A 136 -0.47 4.93 5.53
N LEU A 137 -0.47 4.67 4.22
CA LEU A 137 0.76 4.67 3.42
C LEU A 137 1.22 6.08 3.07
N MET A 138 0.34 7.10 3.09
CA MET A 138 0.73 8.48 2.79
C MET A 138 1.77 9.01 3.80
N PRO A 139 2.61 9.99 3.41
CA PRO A 139 3.44 10.74 4.36
C PRO A 139 2.61 11.38 5.48
N SER A 140 3.19 11.53 6.67
CA SER A 140 2.52 12.08 7.86
C SER A 140 1.88 13.45 7.60
N ASP A 141 2.62 14.31 6.92
CA ASP A 141 2.24 15.70 6.67
C ASP A 141 0.98 15.76 5.81
N TRP A 142 0.83 14.81 4.89
CA TRP A 142 -0.32 14.70 4.01
C TRP A 142 -1.52 14.06 4.68
N GLN A 143 -1.29 13.10 5.57
CA GLN A 143 -2.36 12.57 6.40
C GLN A 143 -2.94 13.69 7.28
N GLN A 144 -2.10 14.61 7.75
CA GLN A 144 -2.54 15.79 8.50
C GLN A 144 -3.28 16.78 7.61
N GLU A 145 -2.72 17.16 6.45
CA GLU A 145 -3.36 18.08 5.49
C GLU A 145 -4.73 17.54 5.04
N LEU A 146 -4.83 16.25 4.74
CA LEU A 146 -6.10 15.60 4.39
C LEU A 146 -7.12 15.79 5.52
N ARG A 147 -6.73 15.47 6.76
CA ARG A 147 -7.61 15.61 7.94
C ARG A 147 -8.07 17.05 8.16
N GLU A 148 -7.18 18.02 7.97
CA GLU A 148 -7.49 19.44 8.12
C GLU A 148 -8.50 19.90 7.06
N LYS A 149 -8.25 19.59 5.78
CA LYS A 149 -9.16 19.93 4.67
C LYS A 149 -10.55 19.29 4.82
N LEU A 150 -10.60 18.04 5.27
CA LEU A 150 -11.87 17.35 5.52
C LEU A 150 -12.64 17.97 6.70
N LYS A 151 -11.93 18.38 7.76
CA LYS A 151 -12.53 19.06 8.89
C LYS A 151 -13.09 20.43 8.50
N GLU A 152 -12.40 21.16 7.61
CA GLU A 152 -12.87 22.42 7.08
C GLU A 152 -14.18 22.26 6.28
N ILE A 153 -14.26 21.26 5.41
CA ILE A 153 -15.48 20.94 4.64
C ILE A 153 -16.67 20.69 5.58
N LEU A 154 -16.46 19.88 6.63
CA LEU A 154 -17.48 19.57 7.64
C LEU A 154 -17.94 20.79 8.46
N LEU A 155 -17.01 21.68 8.80
CA LEU A 155 -17.31 22.90 9.56
C LEU A 155 -18.08 23.92 8.73
N HIS A 156 -17.81 24.00 7.43
CA HIS A 156 -18.42 25.00 6.56
C HIS A 156 -19.90 24.69 6.25
N GLU A 157 -20.27 23.41 6.16
CA GLU A 157 -21.65 22.96 5.86
C GLU A 157 -22.60 23.13 7.05
N ASN A 158 -22.11 22.94 8.28
CA ASN A 158 -22.89 23.20 9.50
C ASN A 158 -23.26 24.69 9.67
N HIS A 159 -22.48 25.60 9.07
CA HIS A 159 -22.78 27.04 9.09
C HIS A 159 -23.80 27.45 8.01
N GLU A 160 -23.92 26.71 6.90
CA GLU A 160 -24.90 27.01 5.84
C GLU A 160 -26.28 26.41 6.13
N ASN A 161 -26.35 25.24 6.78
CA ASN A 161 -27.62 24.60 7.18
C ASN A 161 -28.25 25.18 8.47
N GLY A 162 -27.61 26.17 9.10
CA GLY A 162 -28.07 26.83 10.32
C GLY A 162 -28.84 28.15 10.10
N LYS A 163 -29.33 28.43 8.89
CA LYS A 163 -30.17 29.60 8.57
C LYS A 163 -31.58 29.19 8.16
#